data_AF-A0A914GY27-F1
#
_entry.id   AF-A0A914GY27-F1
#
_cell.length_a   1.000
_cell.length_b   1.000
_cell.length_c   1.000
_cell.angle_alpha   90.00
_cell.angle_beta   90.00
_cell.angle_gamma   90.00
#
_symmetry.space_group_name_H-M   'P 1'
#
loop_
_entity.id
_entity.type
_entity.pdbx_description
1 polymer ?
#
loop_
_entity_poly.entity_id
_entity_poly.type
_entity_poly.pdbx_seq_one_letter_code
_entity_poly.pdbx_strand_id
1 'polypeptide(L)' 'MGTFGSGKYSFVKRLGQGAYGSVVKAKDLENDRFVAIKQIALKGDVAAQLRVFREVQSLRHCDHSNVSKSRRCVKRTVL' A
#
# COMPACT_ATOMS: atom_id res chain seq x y z
N MET A 1 0.40 -0.06 20.43
CA MET A 1 0.47 -0.63 19.07
C MET A 1 -0.30 0.27 18.11
N GLY A 2 0.30 0.70 17.00
CA GLY A 2 -0.39 1.58 16.04
C GLY A 2 -1.34 0.80 15.15
N THR A 3 -2.63 1.16 15.16
CA THR A 3 -3.65 0.62 14.26
C THR A 3 -3.92 1.58 13.10
N PHE A 4 -4.21 1.04 11.91
CA PHE A 4 -4.42 1.78 10.68
C PHE A 4 -5.76 1.41 10.04
N GLY A 5 -6.36 2.33 9.29
CA GLY A 5 -7.65 2.14 8.60
C GLY A 5 -8.79 1.80 9.55
N SER A 6 -9.27 2.77 10.34
CA SER A 6 -10.38 2.60 11.29
C SER A 6 -10.22 1.40 12.24
N GLY A 7 -8.98 1.08 12.64
CA GLY A 7 -8.69 -0.05 13.51
C GLY A 7 -8.62 -1.43 12.81
N LYS A 8 -8.84 -1.52 11.50
CA LYS A 8 -8.88 -2.79 10.74
C LYS A 8 -7.52 -3.46 10.60
N TYR A 9 -6.44 -2.68 10.58
CA TYR A 9 -5.09 -3.19 10.37
C TYR A 9 -4.18 -2.90 11.57
N SER A 10 -3.53 -3.93 12.09
CA SER A 10 -2.49 -3.80 13.12
C SER A 10 -1.11 -3.84 12.49
N PHE A 11 -0.27 -2.84 12.75
CA PHE A 11 1.10 -2.85 12.24
C PHE A 11 1.93 -3.96 12.90
N VAL A 12 2.68 -4.70 12.09
CA VAL A 12 3.56 -5.78 12.54
C VAL A 12 5.01 -5.36 12.42
N LYS A 13 5.47 -5.06 11.20
CA LYS A 13 6.85 -4.62 10.95
C LYS A 13 6.98 -3.86 9.64
N ARG A 14 8.03 -3.06 9.48
CA ARG A 14 8.40 -2.48 8.19
C ARG A 14 9.02 -3.58 7.31
N LEU A 15 8.58 -3.68 6.05
CA LEU A 15 9.12 -4.63 5.07
C LEU A 15 10.19 -3.97 4.20
N GLY A 16 10.03 -2.69 3.87
CA GLY A 16 11.02 -1.96 3.08
C GLY A 16 10.63 -0.51 2.82
N GLN A 17 11.52 0.23 2.18
CA GLN A 17 11.30 1.59 1.74
C GLN A 17 11.58 1.67 0.24
N GLY A 18 10.64 2.23 -0.51
CA GLY A 18 10.78 2.49 -1.94
C GLY A 18 10.78 3.99 -2.24
N ALA A 19 10.88 4.33 -3.52
CA ALA A 19 10.99 5.71 -4.00
C ALA A 19 9.86 6.65 -3.52
N TYR A 20 8.63 6.14 -3.42
CA TYR A 20 7.44 6.94 -3.09
C TYR A 20 6.94 6.77 -1.65
N GLY A 21 7.60 5.93 -0.85
CA GLY A 21 7.22 5.69 0.53
C GLY A 21 7.57 4.28 1.03
N SER A 22 6.93 3.85 2.09
CA SER A 22 7.35 2.68 2.88
C SER A 22 6.35 1.54 2.80
N VAL A 23 6.84 0.31 2.66
CA VAL A 23 6.01 -0.91 2.71
C VAL A 23 6.09 -1.49 4.11
N VAL A 24 4.93 -1.75 4.71
CA VAL A 24 4.82 -2.33 6.04
C VAL A 24 3.98 -3.61 5.99
N LYS A 25 4.35 -4.61 6.78
CA LYS A 25 3.53 -5.78 7.08
C LYS A 25 2.54 -5.37 8.15
N ALA A 26 1.26 -5.58 7.88
CA ALA A 26 0.18 -5.41 8.83
C ALA A 26 -0.64 -6.70 8.93
N LYS A 27 -1.27 -6.93 10.08
CA LYS A 27 -2.28 -7.96 10.26
C LYS A 27 -3.65 -7.32 10.04
N ASP A 28 -4.38 -7.78 9.05
CA ASP A 28 -5.80 -7.49 8.88
C ASP A 28 -6.57 -8.24 9.97
N LEU A 29 -7.23 -7.48 10.86
CA LEU A 29 -7.93 -8.03 12.02
C LEU A 29 -9.33 -8.55 11.66
N GLU A 30 -9.89 -8.15 10.53
CA GLU A 30 -11.22 -8.61 10.08
C GLU A 30 -11.15 -9.99 9.43
N ASN A 31 -10.12 -10.27 8.62
CA ASN A 31 -9.95 -11.52 7.89
C ASN A 31 -8.83 -12.41 8.45
N ASP A 32 -8.21 -12.00 9.55
CA ASP A 32 -7.05 -12.64 10.20
C ASP A 32 -5.91 -13.01 9.23
N ARG A 33 -5.56 -12.09 8.32
CA ARG A 33 -4.53 -12.32 7.29
C ARG A 33 -3.43 -11.26 7.34
N PHE A 34 -2.22 -11.66 6.98
CA PHE A 34 -1.12 -10.71 6.81
C PHE A 34 -1.21 -10.02 5.44
N VAL A 35 -1.09 -8.70 5.45
CA VAL A 35 -1.11 -7.87 4.26
C VAL A 35 0.13 -6.97 4.21
N ALA A 36 0.57 -6.64 3.00
CA ALA A 36 1.59 -5.62 2.77
C ALA A 36 0.90 -4.31 2.41
N ILE A 37 1.15 -3.26 3.19
CA ILE A 37 0.60 -1.92 2.97
C ILE A 37 1.74 -1.01 2.51
N LYS A 38 1.66 -0.53 1.26
CA LYS A 38 2.57 0.50 0.73
C LYS A 38 2.03 1.88 1.10
N GLN A 39 2.61 2.50 2.12
CA GLN A 39 2.34 3.88 2.49
C GLN A 39 3.05 4.80 1.49
N ILE A 40 2.29 5.65 0.80
CA ILE A 40 2.81 6.56 -0.22
C ILE A 40 2.72 7.98 0.32
N ALA A 41 3.86 8.66 0.45
CA ALA A 41 3.93 10.03 0.95
C ALA A 41 3.90 10.99 -0.25
N LEU A 42 2.70 11.39 -0.67
CA LEU A 42 2.51 12.34 -1.76
C LEU A 42 2.53 13.76 -1.20
N LYS A 43 3.71 14.40 -1.13
CA LYS A 43 3.88 15.78 -0.63
C LYS A 43 3.41 16.84 -1.65
N GLY A 44 2.13 16.83 -2.03
CA GLY A 44 1.54 17.84 -2.93
C GLY A 44 2.07 17.83 -4.38
N ASP A 45 3.06 16.99 -4.70
CA ASP A 45 3.60 16.85 -6.05
C ASP A 45 2.64 16.05 -6.94
N VAL A 46 1.91 16.76 -7.80
CA VAL A 46 1.01 16.20 -8.80
C VAL A 46 1.74 15.22 -9.74
N ALA A 47 3.02 15.46 -10.06
CA ALA A 47 3.80 14.57 -10.90
C ALA A 47 4.06 13.22 -10.19
N ALA A 48 4.34 13.22 -8.88
CA ALA A 48 4.45 12.01 -8.08
C ALA A 48 3.10 11.24 -8.02
N GLN A 49 1.98 11.96 -7.91
CA GLN A 49 0.65 11.33 -7.94
C GLN A 49 0.38 10.62 -9.27
N LEU A 50 0.73 11.26 -10.39
CA LEU A 50 0.57 10.68 -11.73
C LEU A 50 1.48 9.46 -11.93
N ARG A 51 2.73 9.51 -11.46
CA ARG A 51 3.65 8.35 -11.51
C ARG A 51 3.11 7.16 -10.72
N VAL A 52 2.64 7.40 -9.49
CA VAL A 52 2.00 6.36 -8.67
C VAL A 52 0.76 5.80 -9.33
N PHE A 53 -0.07 6.66 -9.95
CA PHE A 53 -1.26 6.21 -10.67
C PHE A 53 -0.90 5.33 -11.86
N ARG A 54 0.10 5.71 -12.66
CA ARG A 54 0.61 4.88 -13.76
C ARG A 54 1.11 3.53 -13.25
N GLU A 55 1.89 3.50 -12.18
CA GLU A 55 2.41 2.26 -11.59
C GLU A 55 1.28 1.33 -11.13
N VAL A 56 0.24 1.88 -10.50
CA VAL A 56 -0.96 1.12 -10.10
C VAL A 56 -1.75 0.62 -11.31
N GLN A 57 -1.90 1.43 -12.37
CA GLN A 57 -2.59 1.02 -13.59
C GLN A 57 -1.84 -0.07 -14.34
N SER A 58 -0.51 -0.02 -14.39
CA SER A 58 0.32 -1.08 -14.94
C SER A 58 0.15 -2.38 -14.16
N LEU A 59 0.14 -2.31 -12.82
CA LEU A 59 -0.07 -3.49 -11.96
C LEU A 59 -1.48 -4.10 -12.07
N ARG A 60 -2.49 -3.34 -12.49
CA ARG A 60 -3.85 -3.86 -12.73
C ARG A 60 -3.93 -4.81 -13.92
N HIS A 61 -3.03 -4.67 -14.89
CA HIS A 61 -3.01 -5.48 -16.11
C HIS A 61 -2.04 -6.67 -16.03
N CYS A 62 -1.30 -6.81 -14.92
CA CYS A 62 -0.39 -7.92 -14.72
C CYS A 62 -1.11 -9.09 -14.01
N ASP A 63 -1.75 -9.97 -14.78
CA ASP A 63 -2.26 -11.26 -14.29
C ASP A 63 -1.39 -12.40 -14.81
N HIS A 64 -0.24 -12.61 -14.17
CA HIS A 64 0.66 -13.71 -14.49
C HIS A 64 1.03 -14.45 -13.21
N SER A 65 1.19 -15.77 -13.26
CA SER A 65 1.42 -16.66 -12.10
C SER A 65 2.58 -16.22 -11.19
N ASN A 66 3.55 -15.47 -11.75
CA ASN A 66 4.73 -14.98 -11.04
C ASN A 66 4.63 -13.51 -10.56
N VAL A 67 3.50 -12.82 -10.78
CA VAL A 67 3.32 -11.41 -10.40
C VAL A 67 2.24 -11.30 -9.30
N SER A 68 2.61 -10.69 -8.18
CA SER A 68 1.72 -10.55 -7.03
C SER A 68 0.53 -9.63 -7.33
N LYS A 69 -0.68 -10.21 -7.45
CA LYS A 69 -1.95 -9.48 -7.62
C LYS A 69 -2.14 -8.41 -6.52
N SER A 70 -2.16 -7.13 -6.90
CA SER A 70 -2.50 -6.02 -6.01
C SER A 70 -4.02 -5.92 -5.83
N ARG A 71 -4.56 -6.45 -4.73
CA ARG A 71 -6.02 -6.58 -4.52
C ARG A 71 -6.73 -5.28 -4.11
N ARG A 72 -6.04 -4.27 -3.60
CA ARG A 72 -6.67 -3.02 -3.12
C ARG A 72 -5.65 -1.88 -2.95
N CYS A 73 -5.87 -0.76 -3.66
CA CYS A 73 -5.22 0.51 -3.34
C CYS A 73 -6.10 1.29 -2.36
N VAL A 74 -5.74 1.28 -1.07
CA VAL A 74 -6.36 2.17 -0.08
C VAL A 74 -5.63 3.51 -0.18
N LYS A 75 -6.26 4.51 -0.84
CA LYS A 75 -5.81 5.89 -0.72
C LYS A 75 -5.98 6.31 0.73
N ARG A 76 -4.89 6.60 1.43
CA ARG A 76 -4.95 7.39 2.66
C ARG A 76 -4.16 8.66 2.43
N THR A 77 -4.90 9.72 2.12
CA THR A 77 -4.43 11.09 2.25
C THR A 77 -4.19 11.31 3.75
N VAL A 78 -2.94 11.43 4.15
CA VAL A 78 -2.62 12.03 5.45
C VAL A 78 -2.44 13.52 5.12
N LEU A 79 -3.47 14.31 5.40
CA LEU A 79 -3.29 15.73 5.69
C LEU A 79 -2.73 15.83 7.11
#